data_AF-I4F1G9-F1
#
_entry.id   AF-I4F1G9-F1
#
_cell.length_a   1.000
_cell.length_b   1.000
_cell.length_c   1.000
_cell.angle_alpha   90.00
_cell.angle_beta   90.00
_cell.angle_gamma   90.00
#
_symmetry.space_group_name_H-M   'P 1'
#
loop_
_entity.id
_entity.type
_entity.pdbx_description
1 polymer ?
#
loop_
_entity_poly.entity_id
_entity_poly.type
_entity_poly.pdbx_seq_one_letter_code
_entity_poly.pdbx_strand_id
1 'polypeptide(L)'
;MRGVVVIDQPVEDRVVGWHVNVGEGLESTMAGAWVLPSDDDRIARLLVGRVLVTTEKAALRFGRGADVGALAMAIVAETSALDTAFAAHVASLPSSKRSLVTPRWPRIPTRPRAEVAGDPLASDALTLARWVSQLLAVWDRIEKERLTRPFLAVRGGELARALPPGWATTDALPLAA
;
A
#
# COMPACT_ATOMS: atom_id res chain seq x y z
N MET A 1 -1.97 -3.73 14.43
CA MET A 1 -2.09 -4.22 13.04
C MET A 1 -2.91 -3.23 12.21
N ARG A 2 -2.23 -2.32 11.51
CA ARG A 2 -2.85 -1.45 10.50
C ARG A 2 -3.08 -2.28 9.23
N GLY A 3 -4.26 -2.17 8.62
CA GLY A 3 -4.60 -2.86 7.38
C GLY A 3 -5.17 -1.87 6.37
N VAL A 4 -5.09 -2.22 5.08
CA VAL A 4 -5.82 -1.52 4.03
C VAL A 4 -7.12 -2.28 3.76
N VAL A 5 -8.20 -1.55 3.53
CA VAL A 5 -9.45 -2.11 3.02
C VAL A 5 -9.80 -1.43 1.71
N VAL A 6 -9.96 -2.23 0.66
CA VAL A 6 -10.46 -1.78 -0.64
C VAL A 6 -11.96 -1.97 -0.66
N ILE A 7 -12.71 -0.90 -0.90
CA ILE A 7 -14.17 -0.90 -0.97
C ILE A 7 -14.63 -0.54 -2.37
N ASP A 8 -15.63 -1.30 -2.83
CA ASP A 8 -16.41 -1.02 -4.02
C ASP A 8 -17.91 -1.08 -3.72
N GLN A 9 -18.70 -0.38 -4.51
CA GLN A 9 -20.16 -0.44 -4.51
C GLN A 9 -20.60 -0.61 -5.97
N PRO A 10 -20.46 -1.82 -6.52
CA PRO A 10 -20.70 -2.07 -7.94
C PRO A 10 -22.18 -1.87 -8.33
N VAL A 11 -23.09 -2.06 -7.37
CA VAL A 11 -24.54 -1.82 -7.47
C VAL A 11 -25.06 -1.18 -6.18
N GLU A 12 -26.23 -0.55 -6.23
CA GLU A 12 -26.76 0.26 -5.12
C GLU A 12 -26.97 -0.53 -3.82
N ASP A 13 -27.42 -1.78 -3.91
CA ASP A 13 -27.79 -2.62 -2.77
C ASP A 13 -26.65 -3.55 -2.28
N ARG A 14 -25.43 -3.44 -2.82
CA ARG A 14 -24.29 -4.29 -2.44
C ARG A 14 -22.99 -3.50 -2.29
N VAL A 15 -22.30 -3.77 -1.19
CA VAL A 15 -20.95 -3.28 -0.94
C VAL A 15 -20.00 -4.46 -0.91
N VAL A 16 -18.88 -4.31 -1.61
CA VAL A 16 -17.80 -5.30 -1.65
C VAL A 16 -16.61 -4.73 -0.88
N GLY A 17 -15.99 -5.57 -0.04
CA GLY A 17 -14.74 -5.21 0.62
C GLY A 17 -13.68 -6.31 0.54
N TRP A 18 -12.44 -5.87 0.36
CA TRP A 18 -11.24 -6.72 0.39
C TRP A 18 -10.23 -6.18 1.39
N HIS A 19 -9.79 -7.03 2.31
CA HIS A 19 -8.78 -6.67 3.31
C HIS A 19 -7.39 -7.07 2.83
N VAL A 20 -6.46 -6.12 2.92
CA VAL A 20 -5.03 -6.33 2.73
C VAL A 20 -4.34 -6.03 4.06
N ASN A 21 -3.72 -7.04 4.66
CA ASN A 21 -2.93 -6.84 5.86
C ASN A 21 -1.57 -6.26 5.48
N VAL A 22 -1.16 -5.21 6.20
CA VAL A 22 0.18 -4.63 6.13
C VAL A 22 0.97 -5.23 7.28
N GLY A 23 2.05 -5.95 6.96
CA GLY A 23 2.86 -6.59 7.98
C GLY A 23 3.72 -5.58 8.74
N GLU A 24 3.82 -5.74 10.05
CA GLU A 24 4.85 -5.07 10.87
C GLU A 24 6.19 -5.82 10.67
N GLY A 25 6.72 -5.80 9.44
CA GLY A 25 7.93 -6.55 9.04
C GLY A 25 7.67 -7.94 8.43
N LEU A 26 6.39 -8.31 8.25
CA LEU A 26 5.96 -9.49 7.49
C LEU A 26 5.49 -9.09 6.09
N GLU A 27 5.49 -10.02 5.15
CA GLU A 27 4.98 -9.74 3.81
C GLU A 27 3.50 -9.38 3.85
N SER A 28 3.12 -8.33 3.13
CA SER A 28 1.73 -7.93 2.98
C SER A 28 0.89 -9.01 2.30
N THR A 29 -0.28 -9.36 2.87
CA THR A 29 -1.12 -10.47 2.39
C THR A 29 -2.59 -10.07 2.23
N MET A 30 -3.25 -10.66 1.24
CA MET A 30 -4.72 -10.68 1.14
C MET A 30 -5.29 -11.43 2.35
N ALA A 31 -6.16 -10.78 3.12
CA ALA A 31 -6.59 -11.28 4.43
C ALA A 31 -8.06 -11.70 4.49
N GLY A 32 -8.90 -11.20 3.59
CA GLY A 32 -10.31 -11.56 3.55
C GLY A 32 -11.10 -10.77 2.50
N ALA A 33 -12.28 -11.27 2.18
CA ALA A 33 -13.23 -10.65 1.27
C ALA A 33 -14.65 -10.79 1.79
N TRP A 34 -15.51 -9.85 1.45
CA TRP A 34 -16.93 -9.91 1.78
C TRP A 34 -17.76 -9.14 0.74
N VAL A 35 -19.00 -9.58 0.58
CA VAL A 35 -20.04 -8.90 -0.19
C VAL A 35 -21.25 -8.83 0.72
N LEU A 36 -21.71 -7.63 1.04
CA LEU A 36 -22.79 -7.39 2.01
C LEU A 36 -23.87 -6.49 1.41
N PRO A 37 -25.12 -6.57 1.89
CA PRO A 37 -26.13 -5.55 1.65
C PRO A 37 -25.60 -4.16 2.02
N SER A 38 -25.98 -3.12 1.27
CA SER A 38 -25.43 -1.77 1.48
C SER A 38 -25.82 -1.11 2.81
N ASP A 39 -26.88 -1.61 3.45
CA ASP A 39 -27.39 -1.22 4.77
C ASP A 39 -26.89 -2.13 5.91
N ASP A 40 -26.01 -3.09 5.64
CA ASP A 40 -25.50 -4.02 6.65
C ASP A 40 -24.60 -3.31 7.68
N ASP A 41 -24.98 -3.41 8.96
CA ASP A 41 -24.32 -2.74 10.09
C ASP A 41 -22.89 -3.23 10.33
N ARG A 42 -22.52 -4.41 9.80
CA ARG A 42 -21.15 -4.95 9.90
C ARG A 42 -20.16 -4.15 9.08
N ILE A 43 -20.60 -3.43 8.03
CA ILE A 43 -19.70 -2.68 7.15
C ILE A 43 -18.86 -1.70 7.96
N ALA A 44 -19.48 -0.88 8.81
CA ALA A 44 -18.77 0.10 9.62
C ALA A 44 -17.67 -0.57 10.49
N ARG A 45 -18.00 -1.69 11.14
CA ARG A 45 -17.06 -2.46 11.97
C ARG A 45 -15.88 -3.02 11.19
N LEU A 46 -16.09 -3.42 9.93
CA LEU A 46 -15.03 -3.97 9.07
C LEU A 46 -14.04 -2.89 8.62
N LEU A 47 -14.44 -1.61 8.60
CA LEU A 47 -13.60 -0.48 8.19
C LEU A 47 -12.77 0.13 9.33
N VAL A 48 -13.15 -0.07 10.59
CA VAL A 48 -12.51 0.59 11.75
C VAL A 48 -11.00 0.33 11.79
N GLY A 49 -10.23 1.41 11.92
CA GLY A 49 -8.77 1.36 12.10
C GLY A 49 -7.99 0.95 10.85
N ARG A 50 -8.62 1.00 9.67
CA ARG A 50 -8.02 0.65 8.38
C ARG A 50 -7.87 1.87 7.49
N VAL A 51 -6.83 1.85 6.67
CA VAL A 51 -6.70 2.77 5.53
C VAL A 51 -7.75 2.39 4.51
N LEU A 52 -8.63 3.32 4.18
CA LEU A 52 -9.68 3.08 3.21
C LEU A 52 -9.17 3.39 1.81
N VAL A 53 -9.30 2.45 0.88
CA VAL A 53 -9.15 2.65 -0.56
C VAL A 53 -10.52 2.45 -1.19
N THR A 54 -10.99 3.41 -1.98
CA THR A 54 -12.31 3.33 -2.61
C THR A 54 -12.18 3.31 -4.13
N THR A 55 -13.00 2.51 -4.79
CA THR A 55 -13.30 2.72 -6.21
C THR A 55 -14.05 4.04 -6.40
N GLU A 56 -14.15 4.51 -7.65
CA GLU A 56 -14.96 5.69 -7.99
C GLU A 56 -16.43 5.52 -7.60
N LYS A 57 -16.99 4.31 -7.78
CA LYS A 57 -18.38 3.99 -7.43
C LYS A 57 -18.63 4.07 -5.92
N ALA A 58 -17.72 3.53 -5.12
CA ALA A 58 -17.81 3.58 -3.66
C ALA A 58 -17.56 4.99 -3.09
N ALA A 59 -16.80 5.84 -3.78
CA ALA A 59 -16.40 7.15 -3.27
C ALA A 59 -17.59 8.08 -2.98
N LEU A 60 -18.73 7.90 -3.66
CA LEU A 60 -19.95 8.66 -3.42
C LEU A 60 -20.51 8.43 -2.01
N ARG A 61 -20.43 7.20 -1.50
CA ARG A 61 -20.96 6.81 -0.18
C ARG A 61 -19.91 6.90 0.92
N PHE A 62 -18.71 6.39 0.64
CA PHE A 62 -17.64 6.23 1.64
C PHE A 62 -16.64 7.39 1.65
N GLY A 63 -16.82 8.38 0.77
CA GLY A 63 -15.83 9.43 0.52
C GLY A 63 -14.65 8.91 -0.30
N ARG A 64 -13.80 9.84 -0.75
CA ARG A 64 -12.57 9.46 -1.46
C ARG A 64 -11.57 8.83 -0.49
N GLY A 65 -11.29 7.54 -0.69
CA GLY A 65 -10.22 6.83 -0.01
C GLY A 65 -8.83 7.24 -0.51
N ALA A 66 -7.82 6.60 0.06
CA ALA A 66 -6.42 6.73 -0.34
C ALA A 66 -6.23 6.32 -1.81
N ASP A 67 -5.45 7.11 -2.53
CA ASP A 67 -5.15 6.87 -3.95
C ASP A 67 -4.03 5.82 -4.09
N VAL A 68 -4.32 4.72 -4.77
CA VAL A 68 -3.36 3.62 -5.03
C VAL A 68 -2.32 4.03 -6.07
N GLY A 69 -2.66 4.92 -7.01
CA GLY A 69 -1.68 5.53 -7.91
C GLY A 69 -0.69 6.40 -7.14
N ALA A 70 -1.17 7.17 -6.15
CA ALA A 70 -0.30 7.94 -5.25
C ALA A 70 0.60 7.02 -4.40
N LEU A 71 0.13 5.83 -3.98
CA LEU A 71 0.99 4.83 -3.34
C LEU A 71 2.14 4.42 -4.25
N ALA A 72 1.86 4.06 -5.50
CA ALA A 72 2.91 3.69 -6.46
C ALA A 72 3.91 4.83 -6.68
N MET A 73 3.43 6.07 -6.81
CA MET A 73 4.28 7.25 -6.96
C MET A 73 5.14 7.53 -5.72
N ALA A 74 4.59 7.35 -4.52
CA ALA A 74 5.33 7.49 -3.27
C ALA A 74 6.49 6.47 -3.18
N ILE A 75 6.24 5.22 -3.58
CA ILE A 75 7.29 4.18 -3.63
C ILE A 75 8.38 4.56 -4.65
N VAL A 76 8.01 5.05 -5.84
CA VAL A 76 8.97 5.50 -6.85
C VAL A 76 9.81 6.65 -6.33
N ALA A 77 9.18 7.69 -5.76
CA ALA A 77 9.86 8.86 -5.23
C ALA A 77 10.85 8.49 -4.11
N GLU A 78 10.45 7.62 -3.19
CA GLU A 78 11.32 7.18 -2.11
C GLU A 78 12.50 6.34 -2.63
N THR A 79 12.27 5.48 -3.62
CA THR A 79 13.35 4.70 -4.26
C THR A 79 14.40 5.62 -4.89
N SER A 80 13.97 6.63 -5.65
CA SER A 80 14.88 7.63 -6.24
C SER A 80 15.64 8.44 -5.19
N ALA A 81 14.98 8.75 -4.07
CA ALA A 81 15.60 9.42 -2.93
C ALA A 81 16.67 8.54 -2.25
N LEU A 82 16.42 7.23 -2.10
CA LEU A 82 17.39 6.27 -1.57
C LEU A 82 18.59 6.09 -2.50
N ASP A 83 18.38 6.05 -3.82
CA ASP A 83 19.46 6.03 -4.81
C ASP A 83 20.34 7.28 -4.73
N THR A 84 19.72 8.45 -4.58
CA THR A 84 20.45 9.71 -4.40
C THR A 84 21.30 9.69 -3.13
N ALA A 85 20.74 9.19 -2.02
CA ALA A 85 21.46 9.05 -0.76
C ALA A 85 22.62 8.04 -0.85
N PHE A 86 22.42 6.92 -1.55
CA PHE A 86 23.47 5.95 -1.82
C PHE A 86 24.62 6.57 -2.63
N ALA A 87 24.30 7.25 -3.73
CA ALA A 87 25.30 7.92 -4.56
C ALA A 87 26.09 8.98 -3.79
N ALA A 88 25.41 9.80 -2.97
CA ALA A 88 26.04 10.78 -2.11
C ALA A 88 26.99 10.12 -1.08
N HIS A 89 26.58 9.00 -0.47
CA HIS A 89 27.42 8.26 0.45
C HIS A 89 28.66 7.71 -0.25
N VAL A 90 28.51 7.04 -1.40
CA VAL A 90 29.65 6.52 -2.18
C VAL A 90 30.62 7.64 -2.59
N ALA A 91 30.11 8.81 -2.98
CA ALA A 91 30.94 9.96 -3.33
C ALA A 91 31.75 10.50 -2.14
N SER A 92 31.19 10.42 -0.92
CA SER A 92 31.86 10.84 0.32
C SER A 92 32.99 9.90 0.77
N LEU A 93 33.01 8.66 0.26
CA LEU A 93 34.03 7.67 0.65
C LEU A 93 35.37 7.91 -0.07
N PRO A 94 36.50 7.59 0.59
CA PRO A 94 37.80 7.51 -0.07
C PRO A 94 37.75 6.58 -1.28
N SER A 95 38.55 6.87 -2.32
CA SER A 95 38.57 6.09 -3.57
C SER A 95 38.77 4.58 -3.35
N SER A 96 39.55 4.19 -2.34
CA SER A 96 39.78 2.79 -1.96
C SER A 96 38.54 2.07 -1.39
N LYS A 97 37.48 2.80 -1.01
CA LYS A 97 36.25 2.28 -0.41
C LYS A 97 35.00 2.48 -1.28
N ARG A 98 35.14 2.96 -2.52
CA ARG A 98 33.99 3.21 -3.43
C ARG A 98 33.35 1.94 -4.02
N SER A 99 33.75 0.75 -3.59
CA SER A 99 33.22 -0.53 -4.07
C SER A 99 32.02 -1.02 -3.24
N LEU A 100 31.03 -0.14 -3.01
CA LEU A 100 29.77 -0.57 -2.38
C LEU A 100 28.85 -1.17 -3.43
N VAL A 101 28.15 -2.24 -3.06
CA VAL A 101 27.16 -2.89 -3.93
C VAL A 101 25.93 -1.99 -4.03
N THR A 102 25.60 -1.57 -5.25
CA THR A 102 24.39 -0.80 -5.56
C THR A 102 23.15 -1.57 -5.09
N PRO A 103 22.18 -0.90 -4.43
CA PRO A 103 20.90 -1.50 -4.10
C PRO A 103 20.19 -2.06 -5.33
N ARG A 104 19.46 -3.17 -5.15
CA ARG A 104 18.66 -3.79 -6.20
C ARG A 104 17.19 -3.65 -5.86
N TRP A 105 16.59 -2.56 -6.31
CA TRP A 105 15.18 -2.30 -6.04
C TRP A 105 14.28 -3.25 -6.85
N PRO A 106 13.20 -3.77 -6.24
CA PRO A 106 12.19 -4.53 -6.97
C PRO A 106 11.49 -3.66 -8.02
N ARG A 107 10.98 -4.28 -9.09
CA ARG A 107 10.16 -3.60 -10.08
C ARG A 107 8.84 -3.16 -9.47
N ILE A 108 8.52 -1.87 -9.57
CA ILE A 108 7.28 -1.29 -9.06
C ILE A 108 6.17 -1.43 -10.12
N PRO A 109 5.03 -2.07 -9.83
CA PRO A 109 3.91 -2.15 -10.76
C PRO A 109 3.23 -0.78 -10.88
N THR A 110 3.19 -0.22 -12.09
CA THR A 110 2.66 1.12 -12.36
C THR A 110 1.15 1.16 -12.62
N ARG A 111 0.53 0.00 -12.84
CA ARG A 111 -0.90 -0.13 -13.13
C ARG A 111 -1.46 -1.44 -12.57
N PRO A 112 -2.75 -1.49 -12.22
CA PRO A 112 -3.38 -2.73 -11.82
C PRO A 112 -3.49 -3.68 -13.01
N ARG A 113 -3.47 -4.98 -12.71
CA ARG A 113 -3.84 -6.04 -13.66
C ARG A 113 -5.28 -6.44 -13.35
N ALA A 114 -6.14 -6.46 -14.35
CA ALA A 114 -7.52 -6.89 -14.19
C ALA A 114 -7.59 -8.32 -13.64
N GLU A 115 -8.40 -8.50 -12.61
CA GLU A 115 -8.67 -9.77 -11.94
C GLU A 115 -10.17 -10.09 -12.07
N VAL A 116 -10.48 -11.38 -12.21
CA VAL A 116 -11.87 -11.86 -12.24
C VAL A 116 -12.14 -12.60 -10.94
N ALA A 117 -13.07 -12.06 -10.15
CA ALA A 117 -13.51 -12.71 -8.92
C ALA A 117 -14.54 -13.82 -9.21
N GLY A 118 -14.72 -14.75 -8.27
CA GLY A 118 -15.76 -15.77 -8.38
C GLY A 118 -17.17 -15.18 -8.42
N ASP A 119 -17.38 -14.08 -7.70
CA ASP A 119 -18.52 -13.17 -7.88
C ASP A 119 -18.07 -12.00 -8.76
N PRO A 120 -18.65 -11.81 -9.96
CA PRO A 120 -18.29 -10.71 -10.86
C PRO A 120 -18.36 -9.32 -10.21
N LEU A 121 -19.28 -9.10 -9.26
CA LEU A 121 -19.42 -7.84 -8.53
C LEU A 121 -18.15 -7.48 -7.76
N ALA A 122 -17.33 -8.47 -7.38
CA ALA A 122 -16.13 -8.25 -6.60
C ALA A 122 -14.85 -8.02 -7.43
N SER A 123 -14.93 -8.01 -8.76
CA SER A 123 -13.75 -7.99 -9.65
C SER A 123 -12.98 -6.67 -9.61
N ASP A 124 -13.67 -5.53 -9.56
CA ASP A 124 -13.05 -4.19 -9.48
C ASP A 124 -12.30 -4.04 -8.13
N ALA A 125 -12.98 -4.39 -7.04
CA ALA A 125 -12.39 -4.39 -5.69
C ALA A 125 -11.19 -5.34 -5.58
N LEU A 126 -11.30 -6.56 -6.14
CA LEU A 126 -10.20 -7.53 -6.17
C LEU A 126 -8.99 -7.01 -6.97
N THR A 127 -9.24 -6.44 -8.14
CA THR A 127 -8.22 -5.85 -9.02
C THR A 127 -7.39 -4.80 -8.26
N LEU A 128 -8.07 -3.87 -7.58
CA LEU A 128 -7.40 -2.85 -6.78
C LEU A 128 -6.69 -3.45 -5.55
N ALA A 129 -7.33 -4.37 -4.83
CA ALA A 129 -6.73 -4.99 -3.64
C ALA A 129 -5.47 -5.79 -3.96
N ARG A 130 -5.45 -6.49 -5.11
CA ARG A 130 -4.24 -7.17 -5.61
C ARG A 130 -3.14 -6.18 -5.94
N TRP A 131 -3.48 -5.06 -6.57
CA TRP A 131 -2.49 -4.04 -6.88
C TRP A 131 -1.90 -3.40 -5.60
N VAL A 132 -2.74 -3.06 -4.62
CA VAL A 132 -2.29 -2.59 -3.30
C VAL A 132 -1.37 -3.62 -2.64
N SER A 133 -1.77 -4.89 -2.58
CA SER A 133 -0.96 -5.96 -2.00
C SER A 133 0.40 -6.09 -2.69
N GLN A 134 0.46 -6.01 -4.02
CA GLN A 134 1.72 -6.05 -4.77
C GLN A 134 2.61 -4.85 -4.47
N LEU A 135 2.04 -3.64 -4.42
CA LEU A 135 2.78 -2.42 -4.09
C LEU A 135 3.36 -2.47 -2.68
N LEU A 136 2.59 -2.94 -1.71
CA LEU A 136 3.06 -3.09 -0.33
C LEU A 136 4.13 -4.18 -0.20
N ALA A 137 4.02 -5.30 -0.92
CA ALA A 137 5.08 -6.31 -0.96
C ALA A 137 6.38 -5.78 -1.61
N VAL A 138 6.26 -4.90 -2.62
CA VAL A 138 7.40 -4.19 -3.21
C VAL A 138 8.02 -3.23 -2.19
N TRP A 139 7.20 -2.50 -1.45
CA TRP A 139 7.64 -1.61 -0.38
C TRP A 139 8.38 -2.37 0.74
N ASP A 140 7.84 -3.50 1.20
CA ASP A 140 8.47 -4.35 2.22
C ASP A 140 9.90 -4.77 1.81
N ARG A 141 10.10 -5.07 0.52
CA ARG A 141 11.42 -5.44 -0.01
C ARG A 141 12.38 -4.25 -0.08
N ILE A 142 11.89 -3.06 -0.44
CA ILE A 142 12.68 -1.82 -0.43
C ILE A 142 13.15 -1.50 1.00
N GLU A 143 12.26 -1.59 1.98
CA GLU A 143 12.61 -1.35 3.38
C GLU A 143 13.62 -2.38 3.91
N LYS A 144 13.48 -3.66 3.54
CA LYS A 144 14.50 -4.69 3.87
C LYS A 144 15.88 -4.33 3.30
N GLU A 145 15.95 -3.92 2.03
CA GLU A 145 17.21 -3.48 1.43
C GLU A 145 17.75 -2.18 2.06
N ARG A 146 16.88 -1.24 2.45
CA ARG A 146 17.29 -0.03 3.15
C ARG A 146 17.97 -0.36 4.49
N LEU A 147 17.35 -1.26 5.27
CA LEU A 147 17.81 -1.61 6.62
C LEU A 147 19.09 -2.43 6.66
N THR A 148 19.46 -3.13 5.58
CA THR A 148 20.78 -3.80 5.49
C THR A 148 21.94 -2.81 5.31
N ARG A 149 21.66 -1.51 5.15
CA ARG A 149 22.63 -0.45 4.88
C ARG A 149 22.53 0.65 5.94
N PRO A 150 23.35 0.63 7.00
CA PRO A 150 23.24 1.57 8.12
C PRO A 150 23.27 3.06 7.73
N PHE A 151 24.02 3.43 6.69
CA PHE A 151 24.06 4.81 6.21
C PHE A 151 22.76 5.28 5.55
N LEU A 152 21.87 4.36 5.16
CA LEU A 152 20.51 4.68 4.72
C LEU A 152 19.51 4.68 5.89
N ALA A 153 19.83 4.10 7.05
CA ALA A 153 18.95 4.11 8.22
C ALA A 153 18.70 5.53 8.78
N VAL A 154 19.71 6.41 8.65
CA VAL A 154 19.57 7.86 8.91
C VAL A 154 18.38 8.46 8.14
N ARG A 155 18.03 7.88 6.99
CA ARG A 155 16.86 8.23 6.20
C ARG A 155 15.73 7.23 6.47
N GLY A 156 14.76 7.63 7.31
CA GLY A 156 13.56 6.84 7.60
C GLY A 156 13.61 6.05 8.91
N GLY A 157 14.73 6.10 9.65
CA GLY A 157 14.90 5.51 10.97
C GLY A 157 15.37 4.05 10.94
N GLU A 158 15.67 3.54 12.12
CA GLU A 158 16.22 2.19 12.34
C GLU A 158 15.17 1.06 12.19
N LEU A 159 13.89 1.42 12.07
CA LEU A 159 12.78 0.47 11.97
C LEU A 159 12.20 0.46 10.55
N ALA A 160 11.64 -0.69 10.16
CA ALA A 160 10.90 -0.82 8.91
C ALA A 160 9.62 0.02 8.99
N ARG A 161 9.39 0.85 7.98
CA ARG A 161 8.17 1.64 7.86
C ARG A 161 7.09 0.78 7.23
N ALA A 162 5.90 0.73 7.85
CA ALA A 162 4.79 -0.04 7.31
C ALA A 162 4.28 0.52 5.96
N LEU A 163 4.38 1.83 5.75
CA LEU A 163 3.90 2.51 4.54
C LEU A 163 4.96 3.50 4.03
N PRO A 164 5.00 3.76 2.71
CA PRO A 164 5.92 4.75 2.15
C PRO A 164 5.57 6.17 2.60
N PRO A 165 6.58 7.02 2.84
CA PRO A 165 6.34 8.41 3.15
C PRO A 165 5.64 9.11 1.98
N GLY A 166 4.71 10.01 2.27
CA GLY A 166 4.00 10.78 1.25
C GLY A 166 2.79 10.07 0.64
N TRP A 167 2.47 8.83 1.01
CA TRP A 167 1.17 8.26 0.69
C TRP A 167 0.10 8.83 1.63
N ALA A 168 -0.76 9.70 1.10
CA ALA A 168 -1.84 10.31 1.85
C ALA A 168 -2.91 9.25 2.18
N THR A 169 -2.86 8.73 3.40
CA THR A 169 -3.85 7.78 3.91
C THR A 169 -5.00 8.55 4.55
N THR A 170 -6.18 8.47 3.95
CA THR A 170 -7.41 8.84 4.64
C THR A 170 -7.76 7.68 5.58
N ASP A 171 -7.63 7.89 6.89
CA ASP A 171 -8.22 6.96 7.84
C ASP A 171 -9.75 7.00 7.64
N ALA A 172 -10.41 5.84 7.66
CA ALA A 172 -11.86 5.79 7.55
C ALA A 172 -12.46 6.69 8.64
N LEU A 173 -13.20 7.74 8.22
CA LEU A 173 -13.95 8.57 9.15
C LEU A 173 -14.88 7.65 9.97
N PRO A 174 -15.12 7.96 11.26
CA PRO A 174 -16.18 7.29 11.99
C PRO A 174 -17.49 7.59 11.26
N LEU A 175 -18.00 6.60 10.51
CA LEU A 175 -19.35 6.65 10.00
C LEU A 175 -20.25 6.76 11.23
N ALA A 176 -20.93 7.91 11.36
CA ALA A 176 -21.86 8.16 12.45
C ALA A 176 -22.90 7.02 12.47
N ALA A 177 -23.06 6.43 13.65
CA ALA A 177 -24.00 5.35 13.94
C ALA A 177 -25.46 5.76 13.71
#